data_AF-A0A7S2W4S2-F1
#
_entry.id   AF-A0A7S2W4S2-F1
#
_cell.length_a   1.000
_cell.length_b   1.000
_cell.length_c   1.000
_cell.angle_alpha   90.00
_cell.angle_beta   90.00
_cell.angle_gamma   90.00
#
_symmetry.space_group_name_H-M   'P 1'
#
loop_
_entity.id
_entity.type
_entity.pdbx_description
1 polymer ?
#
loop_
_entity_poly.entity_id
_entity_poly.type
_entity_poly.pdbx_seq_one_letter_code
_entity_poly.pdbx_strand_id
1 'polypeptide(L)'
;INTTVDKLIKELKDHMSVSEWIPALIADINNQSDTTTANISRLIDRQCIFEWASANMEDDFKFKIFYDDARADEFIHLNPNQPTDENEYQPFLSPSVLIQMLLKAKLIQLKEKKP
;
A
#
# COMPACT_ATOMS: atom_id res chain seq x y z
N ILE A 1 5.48 5.91 26.69
CA ILE A 1 4.94 5.33 25.42
C ILE A 1 4.49 6.52 24.57
N ASN A 2 4.75 6.46 23.26
CA ASN A 2 5.35 7.53 22.44
C ASN A 2 4.40 8.68 22.02
N THR A 3 4.24 9.70 22.88
CA THR A 3 3.30 10.84 22.74
C THR A 3 3.42 11.61 21.43
N THR A 4 4.61 11.67 20.83
CA THR A 4 4.86 12.36 19.56
C THR A 4 4.30 11.60 18.37
N VAL A 5 4.44 10.27 18.36
CA VAL A 5 3.93 9.42 17.27
C VAL A 5 2.41 9.44 17.27
N ASP A 6 1.78 9.36 18.44
CA ASP A 6 0.32 9.41 18.56
C ASP A 6 -0.25 10.76 18.10
N LYS A 7 0.46 11.86 18.40
CA LYS A 7 0.08 13.21 17.94
C LYS A 7 0.21 13.33 16.42
N LEU A 8 1.30 12.83 15.83
CA LEU A 8 1.49 12.80 14.38
C LEU A 8 0.41 11.96 13.68
N ILE A 9 0.12 10.77 14.20
CA ILE A 9 -0.95 9.92 13.68
C ILE A 9 -2.29 10.63 13.73
N LYS A 10 -2.56 11.40 14.80
CA LYS A 10 -3.79 12.18 14.91
C LYS A 10 -3.85 13.31 13.87
N GLU A 11 -2.79 14.09 13.71
CA GLU A 11 -2.72 15.17 12.72
C GLU A 11 -2.87 14.64 11.28
N LEU A 12 -2.25 13.50 10.98
CA LEU A 12 -2.42 12.80 9.70
C LEU A 12 -3.88 12.39 9.49
N LYS A 13 -4.55 11.84 10.51
CA LYS A 13 -5.97 11.44 10.42
C LYS A 13 -6.91 12.63 10.20
N ASP A 14 -6.60 13.78 10.81
CA ASP A 14 -7.50 14.94 10.81
C ASP A 14 -7.39 15.78 9.52
N HIS A 15 -6.24 15.78 8.86
CA HIS A 15 -5.95 16.71 7.75
C HIS A 15 -5.65 16.06 6.40
N MET A 16 -5.46 14.75 6.34
CA MET A 16 -5.02 14.10 5.12
C MET A 16 -6.20 13.72 4.22
N SER A 17 -6.18 14.19 2.98
CA SER A 17 -7.15 13.75 1.98
C SER A 17 -6.86 12.30 1.59
N VAL A 18 -7.83 11.41 1.76
CA VAL A 18 -7.76 10.02 1.28
C VAL A 18 -7.47 9.97 -0.23
N SER A 19 -7.98 10.95 -0.99
CA SER A 19 -7.76 11.05 -2.44
C SER A 19 -6.34 11.41 -2.84
N GLU A 20 -5.52 11.91 -1.92
CA GLU A 20 -4.11 12.25 -2.15
C GLU A 20 -3.19 11.19 -1.55
N TRP A 21 -3.55 10.67 -0.38
CA TRP A 21 -2.71 9.74 0.36
C TRP A 21 -2.68 8.34 -0.23
N ILE A 22 -3.83 7.80 -0.64
CA ILE A 22 -3.86 6.46 -1.24
C ILE A 22 -3.02 6.41 -2.53
N PRO A 23 -3.15 7.37 -3.47
CA PRO A 23 -2.27 7.42 -4.62
C PRO A 23 -0.79 7.59 -4.26
N ALA A 24 -0.45 8.40 -3.26
CA ALA A 24 0.94 8.59 -2.83
C ALA A 24 1.57 7.31 -2.26
N LEU A 25 0.83 6.57 -1.43
CA LEU A 25 1.28 5.26 -0.93
C LEU A 25 1.45 4.26 -2.06
N ILE A 26 0.47 4.16 -2.97
CA ILE A 26 0.57 3.27 -4.13
C ILE A 26 1.78 3.64 -5.00
N ALA A 27 2.03 4.93 -5.23
CA ALA A 27 3.16 5.38 -6.02
C ALA A 27 4.51 5.02 -5.38
N ASP A 28 4.66 5.13 -4.05
CA ASP A 28 5.90 4.74 -3.35
C ASP A 28 6.11 3.22 -3.37
N ILE A 29 5.04 2.45 -3.10
CA ILE A 29 5.08 0.97 -3.07
C ILE A 29 5.36 0.40 -4.45
N ASN A 30 4.61 0.85 -5.47
CA ASN A 30 4.73 0.35 -6.84
C ASN A 30 5.86 1.03 -7.62
N ASN A 31 6.62 1.92 -6.99
CA ASN A 31 7.81 2.48 -7.61
C ASN A 31 8.79 1.34 -7.93
N GLN A 32 9.19 1.25 -9.19
CA GLN A 32 10.01 0.16 -9.72
C GLN A 32 11.48 0.52 -9.85
N SER A 33 11.82 1.76 -9.49
CA SER A 33 13.19 2.25 -9.60
C SER A 33 14.11 1.47 -8.67
N ASP A 34 15.25 1.09 -9.23
CA ASP A 34 16.26 0.30 -8.54
C ASP A 34 16.90 1.10 -7.39
N THR A 35 16.95 0.50 -6.21
CA THR A 35 17.54 1.07 -4.99
C THR A 35 19.06 1.24 -5.07
N THR A 36 19.72 0.62 -6.05
CA THR A 36 21.18 0.68 -6.22
C THR A 36 21.63 1.80 -7.16
N THR A 37 20.75 2.31 -8.03
CA THR A 37 21.11 3.28 -9.08
C THR A 37 20.57 4.69 -8.84
N ALA A 38 19.68 4.88 -7.87
CA ALA A 38 19.17 6.19 -7.53
C ALA A 38 19.03 6.34 -6.00
N ASN A 39 19.40 7.51 -5.48
CA ASN A 39 19.16 7.97 -4.10
C ASN A 39 17.65 8.13 -3.84
N ILE A 40 16.89 7.05 -3.99
CA ILE A 40 15.44 7.06 -3.82
C ILE A 40 15.19 6.77 -2.37
N SER A 41 14.90 7.84 -1.63
CA SER A 41 14.32 7.74 -0.31
C SER A 41 12.91 7.16 -0.45
N ARG A 42 12.79 5.82 -0.49
CA ARG A 42 11.50 5.14 -0.34
C ARG A 42 10.99 5.39 1.06
N LEU A 43 9.71 5.71 1.17
CA LEU A 43 9.08 5.84 2.49
C LEU A 43 8.75 4.46 3.06
N ILE A 44 8.44 3.50 2.19
CA ILE A 44 7.95 2.17 2.56
C ILE A 44 8.93 1.11 2.08
N ASP A 45 9.34 0.24 3.00
CA ASP A 45 10.03 -0.99 2.69
C ASP A 45 9.03 -2.04 2.19
N ARG A 46 9.20 -2.48 0.95
CA ARG A 46 8.32 -3.49 0.33
C ARG A 46 8.43 -4.84 1.04
N GLN A 47 9.58 -5.19 1.62
CA GLN A 47 9.73 -6.44 2.36
C GLN A 47 8.82 -6.47 3.60
N CYS A 48 8.72 -5.34 4.31
CA CYS A 48 7.81 -5.17 5.44
C CYS A 48 6.33 -5.39 5.04
N ILE A 49 5.93 -5.05 3.82
CA ILE A 49 4.56 -5.28 3.32
C ILE A 49 4.24 -6.78 3.28
N PHE A 50 5.14 -7.58 2.69
CA PHE A 50 4.95 -9.03 2.60
C PHE A 50 4.94 -9.69 3.98
N GLU A 51 5.87 -9.32 4.85
CA GLU A 51 5.95 -9.85 6.21
C GLU A 51 4.70 -9.51 7.01
N TRP A 52 4.25 -8.25 6.95
CA TRP A 52 3.04 -7.82 7.63
C TRP A 52 1.80 -8.52 7.08
N ALA A 53 1.64 -8.60 5.76
CA ALA A 53 0.49 -9.26 5.14
C ALA A 53 0.45 -10.75 5.50
N SER A 54 1.59 -11.42 5.50
CA SER A 54 1.69 -12.84 5.86
C SER A 54 1.32 -13.11 7.32
N ALA A 55 1.58 -12.16 8.22
CA ALA A 55 1.26 -12.29 9.64
C ALA A 55 -0.17 -11.86 10.00
N ASN A 56 -0.80 -10.98 9.21
CA ASN A 56 -2.04 -10.31 9.60
C ASN A 56 -3.23 -10.57 8.67
N MET A 57 -3.00 -11.01 7.42
CA MET A 57 -4.06 -11.27 6.45
C MET A 57 -4.35 -12.77 6.34
N GLU A 58 -5.61 -13.11 6.07
CA GLU A 58 -6.10 -14.49 6.02
C GLU A 58 -5.89 -15.12 4.63
N ASP A 59 -5.77 -16.44 4.61
CA ASP A 59 -5.76 -17.29 3.41
C ASP A 59 -4.82 -16.80 2.28
N ASP A 60 -5.35 -16.76 1.06
CA ASP A 60 -4.64 -16.37 -0.16
C ASP A 60 -4.47 -14.86 -0.30
N PHE A 61 -4.93 -14.05 0.66
CA PHE A 61 -4.78 -12.60 0.58
C PHE A 61 -3.31 -12.19 0.51
N LYS A 62 -2.41 -12.91 1.19
CA LYS A 62 -0.97 -12.62 1.14
C LYS A 62 -0.39 -12.69 -0.29
N PHE A 63 -1.02 -13.41 -1.21
CA PHE A 63 -0.62 -13.45 -2.62
C PHE A 63 -1.22 -12.30 -3.43
N LYS A 64 -2.31 -11.69 -2.95
CA LYS A 64 -2.94 -10.54 -3.60
C LYS A 64 -2.08 -9.28 -3.58
N ILE A 65 -1.02 -9.25 -2.77
CA ILE A 65 -0.08 -8.13 -2.69
C ILE A 65 0.88 -8.07 -3.89
N PHE A 66 0.91 -9.12 -4.71
CA PHE A 66 1.67 -9.17 -5.95
C PHE A 66 0.74 -8.89 -7.13
N TYR A 67 1.36 -8.48 -8.24
CA TYR A 67 0.66 -8.36 -9.52
C TYR A 67 0.16 -9.74 -9.98
N ASP A 68 -0.98 -9.74 -10.66
CA ASP A 68 -1.64 -10.93 -11.18
C ASP A 68 -2.39 -10.53 -12.45
N ASP A 69 -2.04 -11.16 -13.57
CA ASP A 69 -2.65 -10.89 -14.87
C ASP A 69 -4.17 -11.06 -14.85
N ALA A 70 -4.70 -11.98 -14.02
CA ALA A 70 -6.14 -12.19 -13.88
C ALA A 70 -6.86 -11.00 -13.21
N ARG A 71 -6.10 -10.08 -12.59
CA ARG A 71 -6.56 -8.86 -11.92
C ARG A 71 -5.98 -7.59 -12.55
N ALA A 72 -5.51 -7.66 -13.79
CA ALA A 72 -4.87 -6.53 -14.49
C ALA A 72 -5.77 -5.27 -14.54
N ASP A 73 -7.09 -5.45 -14.51
CA ASP A 73 -8.09 -4.38 -14.46
C ASP A 73 -8.03 -3.55 -13.16
N GLU A 74 -7.51 -4.10 -12.06
CA GLU A 74 -7.31 -3.35 -10.82
C GLU A 74 -6.19 -2.29 -10.93
N PHE A 75 -5.35 -2.37 -11.96
CA PHE A 75 -4.14 -1.57 -12.10
C PHE A 75 -4.20 -0.56 -13.27
N ILE A 76 -5.26 -0.55 -14.10
CA ILE A 76 -5.26 0.21 -15.38
C ILE A 76 -4.99 1.72 -15.23
N HIS A 77 -5.34 2.27 -14.07
CA HIS A 77 -5.23 3.69 -13.76
C HIS A 77 -3.91 4.06 -13.07
N LEU A 78 -3.06 3.08 -12.79
CA LEU A 78 -1.78 3.29 -12.14
C LEU A 78 -0.68 3.58 -13.16
N ASN A 79 0.35 4.28 -12.71
CA ASN A 79 1.58 4.44 -13.45
C ASN A 79 2.76 4.18 -12.52
N PRO A 80 3.46 3.04 -12.65
CA PRO A 80 3.23 1.97 -13.63
C PRO A 80 1.98 1.13 -13.33
N ASN A 81 1.41 0.49 -14.35
CA ASN A 81 0.23 -0.39 -14.24
C ASN A 81 0.58 -1.90 -14.18
N GLN A 82 1.85 -2.26 -14.34
CA GLN A 82 2.36 -3.62 -14.23
C GLN A 82 3.83 -3.59 -13.79
N PRO A 83 4.34 -4.64 -13.12
CA PRO A 83 5.76 -4.75 -12.81
C PRO A 83 6.61 -4.95 -14.09
N THR A 84 7.89 -4.59 -14.01
CA THR A 84 8.92 -5.02 -14.95
C THR A 84 9.39 -6.42 -14.59
N ASP A 85 10.05 -7.10 -15.52
CA ASP A 85 10.61 -8.44 -15.30
C ASP A 85 11.53 -8.48 -14.07
N GLU A 86 12.31 -7.43 -13.81
CA GLU A 86 13.20 -7.36 -12.64
C GLU A 86 12.44 -7.23 -11.30
N ASN A 87 11.19 -6.75 -11.33
CA ASN A 87 10.36 -6.53 -10.16
C ASN A 87 9.16 -7.49 -10.08
N GLU A 88 9.08 -8.52 -10.93
CA GLU A 88 7.90 -9.40 -11.03
C GLU A 88 7.52 -10.10 -9.72
N TYR A 89 8.51 -10.37 -8.85
CA TYR A 89 8.31 -10.98 -7.53
C TYR A 89 8.30 -9.98 -6.37
N GLN A 90 8.26 -8.68 -6.65
CA GLN A 90 8.17 -7.64 -5.62
C GLN A 90 6.70 -7.27 -5.37
N PRO A 91 6.33 -6.88 -4.14
CA PRO A 91 5.00 -6.36 -3.87
C PRO A 91 4.61 -5.24 -4.84
N PHE A 92 3.42 -5.38 -5.41
CA PHE A 92 2.84 -4.46 -6.39
C PHE A 92 1.33 -4.41 -6.15
N LEU A 93 0.90 -3.40 -5.41
CA LEU A 93 -0.44 -3.34 -4.84
C LEU A 93 -1.43 -2.67 -5.79
N SER A 94 -2.65 -3.20 -5.84
CA SER A 94 -3.79 -2.44 -6.32
C SER A 94 -4.34 -1.53 -5.21
N PRO A 95 -5.07 -0.45 -5.55
CA PRO A 95 -5.72 0.40 -4.54
C PRO A 95 -6.64 -0.39 -3.60
N SER A 96 -7.37 -1.37 -4.14
CA SER A 96 -8.29 -2.22 -3.39
C SER A 96 -7.59 -3.09 -2.35
N VAL A 97 -6.41 -3.63 -2.67
CA VAL A 97 -5.61 -4.43 -1.73
C VAL A 97 -5.04 -3.54 -0.63
N LEU A 98 -4.50 -2.36 -0.99
CA LEU A 98 -4.00 -1.41 0.01
C LEU A 98 -5.10 -0.98 1.00
N ILE A 99 -6.30 -0.64 0.50
CA ILE A 99 -7.44 -0.26 1.36
C ILE A 99 -7.78 -1.37 2.35
N GLN A 100 -7.83 -2.63 1.90
CA GLN A 100 -8.11 -3.78 2.77
C GLN A 100 -7.04 -3.96 3.86
N MET A 101 -5.77 -3.79 3.51
CA MET A 101 -4.66 -3.82 4.49
C MET A 101 -4.81 -2.70 5.53
N LEU A 102 -5.09 -1.47 5.08
CA LEU A 102 -5.26 -0.32 5.98
C LEU A 102 -6.48 -0.46 6.90
N LEU A 103 -7.57 -1.08 6.43
CA LEU A 103 -8.73 -1.44 7.24
C LEU A 103 -8.36 -2.48 8.30
N LYS A 104 -7.66 -3.56 7.92
CA LYS A 104 -7.21 -4.60 8.86
C LYS A 104 -6.26 -4.02 9.91
N ALA A 105 -5.38 -3.11 9.51
CA ALA A 105 -4.48 -2.36 10.39
C ALA A 105 -5.19 -1.30 11.26
N LYS A 106 -6.50 -1.08 11.07
CA LYS A 106 -7.30 -0.05 11.77
C LYS A 106 -6.75 1.37 11.58
N LEU A 107 -6.09 1.63 10.45
CA LEU A 107 -5.60 2.96 10.08
C LEU A 107 -6.70 3.79 9.42
N ILE A 108 -7.60 3.13 8.70
CA ILE A 108 -8.83 3.72 8.13
C ILE A 108 -10.05 2.93 8.59
N GLN A 109 -11.23 3.53 8.45
CA GLN A 109 -12.52 2.93 8.81
C GLN A 109 -13.53 3.25 7.71
N LEU A 110 -14.40 2.30 7.38
CA LEU A 110 -15.55 2.59 6.54
C LEU A 110 -16.50 3.49 7.33
N LYS A 111 -16.91 4.62 6.75
CA LYS A 111 -18.02 5.39 7.33
C LYS A 111 -19.27 4.51 7.25
N GLU A 112 -19.83 4.18 8.41
CA GLU A 112 -21.18 3.62 8.44
C GLU A 112 -22.12 4.62 7.79
N LYS A 113 -22.84 4.17 6.76
CA LYS A 113 -23.94 4.95 6.21
C LYS A 113 -24.99 4.99 7.31
N LYS A 114 -25.15 6.15 7.97
CA LYS A 114 -26.29 6.35 8.87
C LYS A 114 -27.57 6.04 8.07
N PRO A 115 -28.48 5.21 8.61
CA PRO A 115 -29.73 4.89 7.94
C PRO A 115 -30.54 6.15 7.60
#